data_AF-A0A6P1GI92-F1
#
_entry.id   AF-A0A6P1GI92-F1
#
_cell.length_a   1.000
_cell.length_b   1.000
_cell.length_c   1.000
_cell.angle_alpha   90.00
_cell.angle_beta   90.00
_cell.angle_gamma   90.00
#
_symmetry.space_group_name_H-M   'P 1'
#
loop_
_entity.id
_entity.type
_entity.pdbx_description
1 polymer ?
#
loop_
_entity_poly.entity_id
_entity_poly.type
_entity_poly.pdbx_seq_one_letter_code
_entity_poly.pdbx_strand_id
1 'polypeptide(L)'
;MRALSIIPALVSVPAMAQTSQRTRNIALNWNRAVAAERSAKQAMEQFYRDTIQPVLDAFRAGEASMREAVEAEDSERAWIDAYEAAAKRLVETPAPNLEAVVAKLRIGNRYYMFNSEPDPDLLLEKIADEIMLLSSKA
;
A
#
# COMPACT_ATOMS: atom_id res chain seq x y z
N MET A 1 -23.56 -61.25 22.66
CA MET A 1 -23.93 -59.87 23.04
C MET A 1 -22.99 -58.92 22.34
N ARG A 2 -23.52 -58.06 21.45
CA ARG A 2 -22.76 -57.01 20.75
C ARG A 2 -23.04 -55.67 21.42
N ALA A 3 -21.99 -54.93 21.76
CA ALA A 3 -21.95 -53.47 21.70
C ALA A 3 -20.46 -53.05 21.80
N LEU A 4 -19.81 -52.93 20.64
CA LEU A 4 -18.56 -52.21 20.49
C LEU A 4 -18.92 -50.72 20.55
N SER A 5 -18.66 -50.06 21.68
CA SER A 5 -18.70 -48.61 21.77
C SER A 5 -17.50 -48.04 21.01
N ILE A 6 -17.73 -47.63 19.76
CA ILE A 6 -16.80 -46.78 19.02
C ILE A 6 -16.96 -45.37 19.58
N ILE A 7 -16.01 -44.92 20.38
CA ILE A 7 -15.85 -43.50 20.73
C ILE A 7 -15.43 -42.81 19.43
N PRO A 8 -16.20 -41.85 18.88
CA PRO A 8 -15.69 -41.06 17.79
C PRO A 8 -14.56 -40.21 18.36
N ALA A 9 -13.35 -40.43 17.85
CA ALA A 9 -12.26 -39.50 18.04
C ALA A 9 -12.75 -38.11 17.60
N LEU A 10 -12.95 -37.23 18.57
CA LEU A 10 -13.01 -35.78 18.33
C LEU A 10 -11.65 -35.40 17.75
N VAL A 11 -11.56 -35.43 16.42
CA VAL A 11 -10.40 -34.91 15.71
C VAL A 11 -10.39 -33.41 15.99
N SER A 12 -9.43 -32.97 16.80
CA SER A 12 -9.13 -31.56 17.03
C SER A 12 -8.65 -30.89 15.75
N VAL A 13 -9.57 -30.53 14.86
CA VAL A 13 -9.32 -29.76 13.63
C VAL A 13 -9.43 -28.22 13.77
N PRO A 14 -9.88 -27.57 14.87
CA PRO A 14 -10.22 -26.15 14.77
C PRO A 14 -9.00 -25.20 14.64
N ALA A 15 -7.86 -25.50 15.27
CA ALA A 15 -6.74 -24.56 15.31
C ALA A 15 -6.03 -24.37 13.96
N MET A 16 -5.75 -25.46 13.23
CA MET A 16 -5.13 -25.37 11.91
C MET A 16 -6.07 -24.75 10.85
N ALA A 17 -7.36 -25.11 10.88
CA ALA A 17 -8.34 -24.54 9.97
C ALA A 17 -8.54 -23.03 10.20
N GLN A 18 -8.68 -22.59 11.45
CA GLN A 18 -8.80 -21.17 11.81
C GLN A 18 -7.54 -20.37 11.45
N THR A 19 -6.36 -20.93 11.63
CA THR A 19 -5.09 -20.29 11.25
C THR A 19 -5.00 -20.12 9.73
N SER A 20 -5.38 -21.14 8.96
CA SER A 20 -5.39 -21.08 7.49
C SER A 20 -6.37 -20.03 6.95
N GLN A 21 -7.55 -19.91 7.58
CA GLN A 21 -8.58 -18.94 7.18
C GLN A 21 -8.17 -17.51 7.55
N ARG A 22 -7.55 -17.31 8.72
CA ARG A 22 -7.01 -16.00 9.14
C ARG A 22 -5.92 -15.52 8.19
N THR A 23 -4.94 -16.36 7.87
CA THR A 23 -3.84 -16.02 6.95
C THR A 23 -4.38 -15.68 5.55
N ARG A 24 -5.35 -16.46 5.05
CA ARG A 24 -6.01 -16.18 3.76
C ARG A 24 -6.72 -14.81 3.78
N ASN A 25 -7.43 -14.49 4.86
CA ASN A 25 -8.11 -13.20 4.99
C ASN A 25 -7.12 -12.03 5.03
N ILE A 26 -5.97 -12.18 5.69
CA ILE A 26 -4.91 -11.17 5.71
C ILE A 26 -4.37 -10.94 4.29
N ALA A 27 -4.03 -12.00 3.56
CA ALA A 27 -3.52 -11.89 2.20
C ALA A 27 -4.55 -11.25 1.24
N LEU A 28 -5.83 -11.60 1.36
CA LEU A 28 -6.90 -11.00 0.55
C LEU A 28 -7.07 -9.51 0.83
N ASN A 29 -7.06 -9.10 2.11
CA ASN A 29 -7.20 -7.70 2.49
C ASN A 29 -5.98 -6.88 2.05
N TRP A 30 -4.78 -7.45 2.18
CA TRP A 30 -3.55 -6.86 1.67
C TRP A 30 -3.62 -6.61 0.16
N ASN A 31 -4.00 -7.62 -0.63
CA ASN A 31 -4.10 -7.48 -2.09
C ASN A 31 -5.12 -6.41 -2.51
N ARG A 32 -6.24 -6.30 -1.78
CA ARG A 32 -7.23 -5.23 -2.01
C ARG A 32 -6.66 -3.84 -1.71
N ALA A 33 -5.91 -3.70 -0.60
CA ALA A 33 -5.28 -2.45 -0.24
C ALA A 33 -4.20 -2.04 -1.26
N VAL A 34 -3.40 -3.00 -1.74
CA VAL A 34 -2.41 -2.77 -2.81
C VAL A 34 -3.08 -2.33 -4.11
N ALA A 35 -4.19 -2.97 -4.49
CA ALA A 35 -4.93 -2.58 -5.68
C ALA A 35 -5.50 -1.15 -5.56
N ALA A 36 -6.02 -0.78 -4.39
CA ALA A 36 -6.53 0.56 -4.13
C ALA A 36 -5.41 1.63 -4.19
N GLU A 37 -4.27 1.39 -3.55
CA GLU A 37 -3.11 2.31 -3.59
C GLU A 37 -2.62 2.51 -5.03
N ARG A 38 -2.45 1.43 -5.79
CA ARG A 38 -2.02 1.51 -7.19
C ARG A 38 -3.02 2.22 -8.07
N SER A 39 -4.32 1.95 -7.90
CA SER A 39 -5.37 2.60 -8.68
C SER A 39 -5.43 4.10 -8.38
N ALA A 40 -5.27 4.50 -7.12
CA ALA A 40 -5.26 5.91 -6.73
C ALA A 40 -4.03 6.63 -7.31
N LYS A 41 -2.84 6.01 -7.21
CA LYS A 41 -1.61 6.54 -7.81
C LYS A 41 -1.75 6.71 -9.32
N GLN A 42 -2.23 5.68 -10.02
CA GLN A 42 -2.40 5.73 -11.46
C GLN A 42 -3.39 6.82 -11.87
N ALA A 43 -4.49 6.99 -11.14
CA ALA A 43 -5.47 8.02 -11.45
C ALA A 43 -4.91 9.44 -11.23
N MET A 44 -4.13 9.65 -10.15
CA MET A 44 -3.42 10.90 -9.90
C MET A 44 -2.42 11.21 -11.03
N GLU A 45 -1.56 10.24 -11.38
CA GLU A 45 -0.57 10.42 -12.46
C GLU A 45 -1.23 10.66 -13.82
N GLN A 46 -2.37 10.01 -14.09
CA GLN A 46 -3.14 10.23 -15.31
C GLN A 46 -3.76 11.62 -15.33
N PHE A 47 -4.37 12.05 -14.22
CA PHE A 47 -4.94 13.40 -14.10
C PHE A 47 -3.86 14.47 -14.30
N TYR A 48 -2.71 14.32 -13.65
CA TYR A 48 -1.58 15.23 -13.84
C TYR A 48 -1.17 15.30 -15.32
N ARG A 49 -0.95 14.15 -15.96
CA ARG A 49 -0.54 14.08 -17.37
C ARG A 49 -1.56 14.68 -18.34
N ASP A 50 -2.84 14.41 -18.13
CA ASP A 50 -3.89 14.76 -19.09
C ASP A 50 -4.43 16.18 -18.87
N THR A 51 -4.36 16.70 -17.64
CA THR A 51 -5.03 17.95 -17.24
C THR A 51 -4.05 19.03 -16.82
N ILE A 52 -3.05 18.70 -15.99
CA ILE A 52 -2.15 19.69 -15.38
C ILE A 52 -0.96 19.98 -16.29
N GLN A 53 -0.27 18.93 -16.72
CA GLN A 53 0.94 19.01 -17.55
C GLN A 53 0.74 19.89 -18.80
N PRO A 54 -0.38 19.80 -19.55
CA PRO A 54 -0.59 20.66 -20.71
C PRO A 54 -0.68 22.15 -20.34
N VAL A 55 -1.31 22.49 -19.21
CA VAL A 55 -1.44 23.88 -18.73
C VAL A 55 -0.08 24.41 -18.30
N LEU A 56 0.71 23.60 -17.58
CA LEU A 56 2.06 23.97 -17.17
C LEU A 56 3.00 24.15 -18.36
N ASP A 57 2.88 23.33 -19.38
CA ASP A 57 3.67 23.45 -20.60
C ASP A 57 3.26 24.70 -21.40
N ALA A 58 1.97 25.01 -21.50
CA ALA A 58 1.48 26.26 -22.08
C ALA A 58 1.96 27.49 -21.29
N PHE A 59 1.98 27.43 -19.97
CA PHE A 59 2.52 28.49 -19.13
C PHE A 59 4.02 28.71 -19.37
N ARG A 60 4.81 27.63 -19.47
CA ARG A 60 6.25 27.69 -19.81
C ARG A 60 6.51 28.26 -21.21
N ALA A 61 5.59 28.04 -22.14
CA ALA A 61 5.64 28.62 -23.48
C ALA A 61 5.17 30.10 -23.53
N GLY A 62 4.63 30.63 -22.43
CA GLY A 62 4.05 31.98 -22.36
C GLY A 62 2.64 32.10 -22.95
N GLU A 63 1.97 30.97 -23.18
CA GLU A 63 0.66 30.87 -23.81
C GLU A 63 -0.49 30.83 -22.79
N ALA A 64 -0.21 30.41 -21.55
CA ALA A 64 -1.15 30.44 -20.43
C ALA A 64 -0.71 31.48 -19.37
N SER A 65 -1.65 31.95 -18.57
CA SER A 65 -1.40 32.87 -17.46
C SER A 65 -0.89 32.14 -16.22
N MET A 66 -0.19 32.87 -15.34
CA MET A 66 0.20 32.37 -14.02
C MET A 66 -1.01 31.87 -13.21
N ARG A 67 -2.16 32.54 -13.36
CA ARG A 67 -3.39 32.16 -12.66
C ARG A 67 -3.88 30.78 -13.10
N GLU A 68 -3.88 30.50 -14.40
CA GLU A 68 -4.28 29.19 -14.93
C GLU A 68 -3.33 28.08 -14.46
N ALA A 69 -2.02 28.36 -14.41
CA ALA A 69 -1.05 27.40 -13.87
C ALA A 69 -1.32 27.07 -12.39
N VAL A 70 -1.57 28.08 -11.55
CA VAL A 70 -1.89 27.88 -10.13
C VAL A 70 -3.21 27.13 -9.96
N GLU A 71 -4.27 27.51 -10.70
CA GLU A 71 -5.56 26.82 -10.62
C GLU A 71 -5.45 25.35 -11.06
N ALA A 72 -4.59 25.03 -12.04
CA ALA A 72 -4.31 23.67 -12.45
C ALA A 72 -3.57 22.87 -11.35
N GLU A 73 -2.54 23.43 -10.73
CA GLU A 73 -1.82 22.79 -9.62
C GLU A 73 -2.74 22.57 -8.40
N ASP A 74 -3.56 23.57 -8.04
CA ASP A 74 -4.53 23.45 -6.95
C ASP A 74 -5.55 22.34 -7.20
N SER A 75 -5.91 22.09 -8.47
CA SER A 75 -6.84 21.02 -8.84
C SER A 75 -6.29 19.60 -8.57
N GLU A 76 -4.97 19.43 -8.43
CA GLU A 76 -4.34 18.15 -8.10
C GLU A 76 -4.62 17.71 -6.67
N ARG A 77 -4.92 18.66 -5.78
CA ARG A 77 -4.98 18.44 -4.33
C ARG A 77 -5.86 17.25 -3.95
N ALA A 78 -7.05 17.13 -4.55
CA ALA A 78 -7.97 16.04 -4.26
C ALA A 78 -7.41 14.66 -4.67
N TRP A 79 -6.60 14.60 -5.73
CA TRP A 79 -5.97 13.37 -6.20
C TRP A 79 -4.79 12.96 -5.32
N ILE A 80 -3.99 13.94 -4.89
CA ILE A 80 -2.92 13.73 -3.89
C ILE A 80 -3.54 13.21 -2.59
N ASP A 81 -4.58 13.87 -2.07
CA ASP A 81 -5.23 13.48 -0.82
C ASP A 81 -5.85 12.06 -0.92
N ALA A 82 -6.47 11.72 -2.06
CA ALA A 82 -7.01 10.38 -2.31
C ALA A 82 -5.90 9.32 -2.36
N TYR A 83 -4.77 9.64 -2.99
CA TYR A 83 -3.62 8.76 -3.04
C TYR A 83 -3.00 8.54 -1.67
N GLU A 84 -2.76 9.61 -0.91
CA GLU A 84 -2.25 9.52 0.47
C GLU A 84 -3.16 8.68 1.37
N ALA A 85 -4.48 8.86 1.26
CA ALA A 85 -5.44 8.07 2.02
C ALA A 85 -5.34 6.57 1.70
N ALA A 86 -5.17 6.22 0.42
CA ALA A 86 -4.98 4.83 0.00
C ALA A 86 -3.64 4.25 0.50
N ALA A 87 -2.56 5.04 0.43
CA ALA A 87 -1.25 4.65 0.94
C ALA A 87 -1.27 4.43 2.47
N LYS A 88 -1.90 5.33 3.24
CA LYS A 88 -2.06 5.21 4.70
C LYS A 88 -2.81 3.91 5.05
N ARG A 89 -3.92 3.64 4.36
CA ARG A 89 -4.70 2.41 4.55
C ARG A 89 -3.92 1.15 4.23
N LEU A 90 -3.07 1.16 3.21
CA LEU A 90 -2.17 0.04 2.90
C LEU A 90 -1.13 -0.18 4.01
N VAL A 91 -0.53 0.90 4.53
CA VAL A 91 0.42 0.85 5.65
C VAL A 91 -0.23 0.35 6.94
N GLU A 92 -1.52 0.60 7.17
CA GLU A 92 -2.27 0.07 8.31
C GLU A 92 -2.70 -1.40 8.13
N THR A 93 -2.90 -1.85 6.90
CA THR A 93 -3.39 -3.21 6.60
C THR A 93 -2.37 -4.27 7.04
N PRO A 94 -2.74 -5.33 7.79
CA PRO A 94 -1.78 -6.34 8.23
C PRO A 94 -0.98 -6.96 7.07
N ALA A 95 0.34 -7.06 7.24
CA ALA A 95 1.23 -7.62 6.22
C ALA A 95 1.14 -9.16 6.22
N PRO A 96 0.91 -9.82 5.06
CA PRO A 96 0.84 -11.27 4.99
C PRO A 96 2.19 -11.98 5.08
N ASN A 97 3.30 -11.30 4.76
CA ASN A 97 4.65 -11.85 4.72
C ASN A 97 5.72 -10.75 4.87
N LEU A 98 7.01 -11.12 4.88
CA LEU A 98 8.14 -10.18 5.00
C LEU A 98 8.25 -9.21 3.81
N GLU A 99 7.98 -9.67 2.58
CA GLU A 99 7.98 -8.80 1.40
C GLU A 99 6.94 -7.67 1.52
N ALA A 100 5.77 -7.96 2.10
CA ALA A 100 4.75 -6.96 2.39
C ALA A 100 5.19 -5.97 3.48
N VAL A 101 5.99 -6.41 4.47
CA VAL A 101 6.60 -5.50 5.45
C VAL A 101 7.56 -4.54 4.76
N VAL A 102 8.40 -5.04 3.86
CA VAL A 102 9.31 -4.22 3.04
C VAL A 102 8.54 -3.20 2.20
N ALA A 103 7.44 -3.60 1.57
CA ALA A 103 6.59 -2.69 0.81
C ALA A 103 6.03 -1.56 1.69
N LYS A 104 5.59 -1.87 2.92
CA LYS A 104 5.12 -0.85 3.88
C LYS A 104 6.22 0.13 4.27
N LEU A 105 7.42 -0.37 4.59
CA LEU A 105 8.55 0.48 4.97
C LEU A 105 8.84 1.50 3.87
N ARG A 106 8.97 1.04 2.63
CA ARG A 106 9.27 1.92 1.49
C ARG A 106 8.15 2.91 1.16
N ILE A 107 6.88 2.49 1.30
CA ILE A 107 5.74 3.39 1.09
C ILE A 107 5.73 4.44 2.21
N GLY A 108 5.70 4.04 3.47
CA GLY A 108 5.63 4.99 4.56
C GLY A 108 6.87 5.90 4.65
N ASN A 109 8.04 5.45 4.17
CA ASN A 109 9.23 6.30 4.06
C ASN A 109 9.08 7.39 2.99
N ARG A 110 8.55 7.05 1.80
CA ARG A 110 8.29 8.04 0.73
C ARG A 110 7.19 9.05 1.08
N TYR A 111 6.26 8.67 1.95
CA TYR A 111 5.15 9.53 2.40
C TYR A 111 5.36 10.11 3.79
N TYR A 112 6.58 9.99 4.35
CA TYR A 112 6.92 10.55 5.65
C TYR A 112 6.02 10.09 6.81
N MET A 113 5.33 8.95 6.64
CA MET A 113 4.33 8.44 7.58
C MET A 113 4.95 7.95 8.88
N PHE A 114 6.23 7.57 8.85
CA PHE A 114 6.94 7.05 10.02
C PHE A 114 7.79 8.09 10.75
N ASN A 115 8.32 9.09 10.05
CA ASN A 115 9.30 10.02 10.63
C ASN A 115 8.75 11.44 10.86
N SER A 116 7.55 11.81 10.37
CA SER A 116 7.02 13.20 10.43
C SER A 116 7.91 14.30 9.81
N GLU A 117 9.14 13.98 9.43
CA GLU A 117 10.10 14.82 8.73
C GLU A 117 9.87 14.76 7.21
N PRO A 118 10.13 15.85 6.47
CA PRO A 118 9.89 15.93 5.03
C PRO A 118 10.91 15.17 4.18
N ASP A 119 11.92 14.53 4.79
CA ASP A 119 12.96 13.79 4.08
C ASP A 119 12.88 12.29 4.39
N PRO A 120 13.09 11.42 3.39
CA PRO A 120 13.00 9.98 3.59
C PRO A 120 14.17 9.51 4.47
N ASP A 121 13.87 8.71 5.48
CA ASP A 121 14.87 8.15 6.37
C ASP A 121 15.63 7.01 5.67
N LEU A 122 16.92 7.24 5.44
CA LEU A 122 17.82 6.27 4.83
C LEU A 122 17.96 4.99 5.68
N LEU A 123 17.70 5.05 6.99
CA LEU A 123 17.71 3.87 7.85
C LEU A 123 16.55 2.93 7.52
N LEU A 124 15.35 3.45 7.21
CA LEU A 124 14.20 2.63 6.84
C LEU A 124 14.43 1.89 5.52
N GLU A 125 15.10 2.51 4.55
CA GLU A 125 15.52 1.82 3.31
C GLU A 125 16.54 0.72 3.62
N LYS A 126 17.54 0.97 4.47
CA LYS A 126 18.52 -0.04 4.87
C LYS A 126 17.87 -1.23 5.59
N ILE A 127 16.89 -0.98 6.46
CA ILE A 127 16.12 -2.04 7.14
C ILE A 127 15.32 -2.84 6.12
N ALA A 128 14.67 -2.18 5.16
CA ALA A 128 13.93 -2.84 4.10
C ALA A 128 14.84 -3.74 3.24
N ASP A 129 16.03 -3.27 2.91
CA ASP A 129 17.02 -4.04 2.15
C ASP A 129 17.55 -5.25 2.94
N GLU A 130 17.83 -5.09 4.23
CA GLU A 130 18.27 -6.18 5.10
C GLU A 130 17.19 -7.26 5.25
N ILE A 131 15.92 -6.88 5.37
CA ILE A 131 14.80 -7.83 5.42
C ILE A 131 14.74 -8.66 4.13
N MET A 132 14.91 -8.04 2.95
CA MET A 132 14.95 -8.75 1.67
C MET A 132 16.16 -9.70 1.55
N LEU A 133 17.30 -9.29 2.08
CA LEU A 133 18.50 -10.13 2.12
C LEU A 133 18.27 -11.36 3.02
N LEU A 134 17.61 -11.18 4.15
CA LEU A 134 17.28 -12.28 5.07
C LEU A 134 16.21 -13.21 4.50
N SER A 135 15.21 -12.67 3.79
CA SER A 135 14.13 -13.47 3.20
C SER A 135 14.57 -14.27 1.98
N SER A 136 15.64 -13.87 1.28
CA SER A 136 16.21 -14.60 0.14
C SER A 136 17.20 -15.70 0.52
N LYS A 137 17.60 -15.77 1.80
CA LYS A 137 18.48 -16.80 2.38
C LYS A 137 17.72 -17.89 3.15
N ALA A 138 16.39 -17.79 3.24
CA ALA A 138 15.49 -18.73 3.91
C ALA A 138 14.81 -19.65 2.88
#